data_AF-A0A963NMB8-F1
#
_entry.id   AF-A0A963NMB8-F1
#
_cell.length_a   1.000
_cell.length_b   1.000
_cell.length_c   1.000
_cell.angle_alpha   90.00
_cell.angle_beta   90.00
_cell.angle_gamma   90.00
#
_symmetry.space_group_name_H-M   'P 1'
#
loop_
_entity.id
_entity.type
_entity.pdbx_description
1 polymer ?
#
loop_
_entity_poly.entity_id
_entity_poly.type
_entity_poly.pdbx_seq_one_letter_code
_entity_poly.pdbx_strand_id
1 'polypeptide(L)'
;MTWRRFTQIDVFTDRALGGNPLAVVHDAQGLADKAMQAFARWTNLSETTFLLPPADPQADYRVRIFTPARELPFAGHPTLGSCRAWLDAGGQPRAGDE
;
A
#
# COMPACT_ATOMS: atom_id res chain seq x y z
N MET A 1 18.81 3.34 11.27
CA MET A 1 17.72 3.85 10.41
C MET A 1 17.55 2.88 9.26
N THR A 2 16.32 2.44 8.98
CA THR A 2 16.02 1.52 7.88
C THR A 2 15.29 2.31 6.79
N TRP A 3 15.89 2.40 5.62
CA TRP A 3 15.26 3.02 4.45
C TRP A 3 14.19 2.11 3.88
N ARG A 4 13.08 2.69 3.43
CA ARG A 4 11.98 1.96 2.78
C ARG A 4 11.58 2.69 1.51
N ARG A 5 11.25 1.93 0.47
CA ARG A 5 10.69 2.51 -0.76
C ARG A 5 9.29 3.05 -0.47
N PHE A 6 9.01 4.22 -1.04
CA PHE A 6 7.74 4.90 -0.95
C PHE A 6 7.26 5.23 -2.35
N THR A 7 5.97 5.04 -2.60
CA THR A 7 5.33 5.42 -3.87
C THR A 7 4.09 6.23 -3.54
N GLN A 8 3.97 7.40 -4.16
CA GLN A 8 2.72 8.14 -4.21
C GLN A 8 2.14 7.96 -5.61
N ILE A 9 0.92 7.44 -5.69
CA ILE A 9 0.25 7.09 -6.96
C ILE A 9 -1.14 7.70 -7.00
N ASP A 10 -1.55 8.22 -8.17
CA ASP A 10 -2.93 8.60 -8.41
C ASP A 10 -3.72 7.38 -8.91
N VAL A 11 -4.78 7.02 -8.20
CA VAL A 11 -5.68 5.93 -8.59
C VAL A 11 -6.83 6.50 -9.44
N PHE A 12 -7.35 5.69 -10.38
CA PHE A 12 -8.44 6.03 -11.32
C PHE A 12 -8.10 7.09 -12.37
N THR A 13 -6.82 7.27 -12.68
CA THR A 13 -6.37 8.19 -13.72
C THR A 13 -5.13 7.62 -14.42
N ASP A 14 -4.93 8.02 -15.66
CA ASP A 14 -3.68 7.86 -16.42
C ASP A 14 -2.88 9.18 -16.51
N ARG A 15 -3.41 10.27 -15.93
CA ARG A 15 -2.78 11.59 -15.86
C ARG A 15 -2.33 11.88 -14.43
N ALA A 16 -1.12 12.42 -14.31
CA ALA A 16 -0.59 12.90 -13.03
C ALA A 16 -1.53 13.96 -12.42
N LEU A 17 -1.73 13.86 -11.10
CA LEU A 17 -2.53 14.77 -10.28
C LEU A 17 -4.03 14.83 -10.65
N GLY A 18 -4.52 13.82 -11.36
CA GLY A 18 -5.91 13.76 -11.84
C GLY A 18 -6.81 12.74 -11.15
N GLY A 19 -6.29 11.99 -10.17
CA GLY A 19 -6.98 10.86 -9.57
C GLY A 19 -7.18 11.01 -8.06
N ASN A 20 -7.35 9.88 -7.39
CA ASN A 20 -7.35 9.82 -5.93
C ASN A 20 -5.95 9.40 -5.44
N PRO A 21 -5.18 10.29 -4.78
CA PRO A 21 -3.80 10.01 -4.40
C PRO A 21 -3.72 8.99 -3.28
N LEU A 22 -2.78 8.06 -3.41
CA LEU A 22 -2.49 7.02 -2.44
C LEU A 22 -1.00 6.99 -2.11
N ALA A 23 -0.70 7.00 -0.81
CA ALA A 23 0.65 6.70 -0.31
C ALA A 23 0.81 5.19 -0.12
N VAL A 24 1.88 4.60 -0.68
CA VAL A 24 2.21 3.18 -0.55
C VAL A 24 3.61 3.05 0.02
N VAL A 25 3.72 2.42 1.20
CA VAL A 25 5.00 2.06 1.82
C VAL A 25 5.30 0.60 1.50
N HIS A 26 6.43 0.38 0.84
CA HIS A 26 6.94 -0.95 0.52
C HIS A 26 7.73 -1.53 1.69
N ASP A 27 7.84 -2.86 1.76
CA ASP A 27 8.60 -3.59 2.78
C ASP A 27 8.31 -3.13 4.22
N ALA A 28 7.02 -3.04 4.55
CA ALA A 28 6.55 -2.54 5.83
C ALA A 28 6.70 -3.55 6.98
N GLN A 29 7.39 -4.68 6.76
CA GLN A 29 7.77 -5.62 7.80
C GLN A 29 8.54 -4.90 8.93
N GLY A 30 8.21 -5.26 10.18
CA GLY A 30 8.85 -4.69 11.37
C GLY A 30 8.38 -3.28 11.74
N LEU A 31 7.45 -2.67 11.00
CA LEU A 31 6.77 -1.47 11.46
C LEU A 31 5.69 -1.85 12.49
N ALA A 32 5.73 -1.20 13.65
CA ALA A 32 4.65 -1.28 14.62
C ALA A 32 3.42 -0.49 14.15
N ASP A 33 2.24 -0.89 14.59
CA ASP A 33 0.96 -0.26 14.23
C ASP A 33 0.94 1.24 14.50
N LYS A 34 1.52 1.67 15.64
CA LYS A 34 1.65 3.10 15.98
C LYS A 34 2.50 3.86 14.96
N ALA A 35 3.53 3.23 14.40
CA ALA A 35 4.38 3.85 13.37
C ALA A 35 3.64 3.93 12.02
N MET A 36 2.90 2.89 11.64
CA MET A 36 2.04 2.91 10.45
C MET A 36 0.98 4.01 10.55
N GLN A 37 0.28 4.09 11.69
CA GLN A 37 -0.72 5.13 11.95
C GLN A 37 -0.12 6.54 11.97
N ALA A 38 1.06 6.71 12.59
CA ALA A 38 1.75 7.99 12.61
C ALA A 38 2.17 8.43 11.21
N PHE A 39 2.63 7.50 10.37
CA PHE A 39 2.98 7.78 8.98
C PHE A 39 1.73 8.12 8.15
N ALA A 40 0.63 7.38 8.29
CA ALA A 40 -0.65 7.69 7.62
C ALA A 40 -1.20 9.07 8.02
N ARG A 41 -1.03 9.47 9.28
CA ARG A 41 -1.36 10.83 9.72
C ARG A 41 -0.42 11.88 9.11
N TRP A 42 0.86 11.58 8.97
CA TRP A 42 1.86 12.49 8.43
C TRP A 42 1.69 12.73 6.92
N THR A 43 1.33 11.70 6.14
CA THR A 43 1.04 11.86 4.70
C THR A 43 -0.22 12.69 4.46
N ASN A 44 -1.18 12.64 5.38
CA ASN A 44 -2.44 13.38 5.34
C ASN A 44 -3.23 13.18 4.03
N LEU A 45 -3.13 11.98 3.46
CA LEU A 45 -3.97 11.52 2.35
C LEU A 45 -5.20 10.80 2.91
N SER A 46 -6.20 10.57 2.04
CA SER A 46 -7.40 9.77 2.37
C SER A 46 -7.00 8.44 2.99
N GLU A 47 -6.05 7.74 2.37
CA GLU A 47 -5.47 6.50 2.85
C GLU A 47 -3.97 6.41 2.57
N THR A 48 -3.30 5.60 3.39
CA THR A 48 -1.94 5.11 3.20
C THR A 48 -1.95 3.60 3.34
N THR A 49 -1.22 2.91 2.46
CA THR A 49 -1.08 1.45 2.52
C THR A 49 0.33 1.01 2.82
N PHE A 50 0.41 -0.16 3.44
CA PHE A 50 1.65 -0.80 3.85
C PHE A 50 1.69 -2.21 3.27
N LEU A 51 2.63 -2.45 2.36
CA LEU A 51 2.85 -3.77 1.77
C LEU A 51 3.72 -4.62 2.69
N LEU A 52 3.27 -5.84 2.96
CA LEU A 52 3.89 -6.80 3.85
C LEU A 52 4.01 -8.16 3.15
N PRO A 53 4.92 -9.03 3.62
CA PRO A 53 4.89 -10.44 3.24
C PRO A 53 3.48 -11.02 3.43
N PRO A 54 3.01 -11.88 2.51
CA PRO A 54 1.69 -12.46 2.59
C PRO A 54 1.56 -13.32 3.86
N ALA A 55 0.40 -13.29 4.50
CA ALA A 55 0.08 -14.18 5.62
C ALA A 55 -0.45 -15.54 5.12
N ASP A 56 -1.13 -15.54 3.98
CA ASP A 56 -1.54 -16.73 3.25
C ASP A 56 -0.49 -17.06 2.18
N PRO A 57 0.10 -18.27 2.17
CA PRO A 57 1.07 -18.67 1.15
C PRO A 57 0.57 -18.58 -0.31
N GLN A 58 -0.76 -18.59 -0.54
CA GLN A 58 -1.35 -18.44 -1.86
C GLN A 58 -1.45 -16.98 -2.32
N ALA A 59 -1.30 -16.01 -1.41
CA ALA A 59 -1.34 -14.59 -1.76
C ALA A 59 0.02 -14.06 -2.25
N ASP A 60 -0.03 -13.04 -3.11
CA ASP A 60 1.17 -12.33 -3.59
C ASP A 60 1.80 -11.45 -2.51
N TYR A 61 0.95 -10.71 -1.79
CA TYR A 61 1.33 -9.81 -0.70
C TYR A 61 0.18 -9.63 0.27
N ARG A 62 0.50 -9.13 1.48
CA ARG A 62 -0.50 -8.61 2.41
C ARG A 62 -0.47 -7.09 2.38
N VAL A 63 -1.63 -6.45 2.38
CA VAL A 63 -1.76 -5.00 2.49
C VAL A 63 -2.50 -4.62 3.77
N ARG A 64 -2.00 -3.63 4.49
CA ARG A 64 -2.74 -2.93 5.55
C ARG A 64 -3.07 -1.52 5.10
N ILE A 65 -4.27 -1.05 5.42
CA ILE A 65 -4.81 0.22 4.90
C ILE A 65 -5.15 1.12 6.07
N PHE A 66 -4.59 2.33 6.09
CA PHE A 66 -4.80 3.29 7.16
C PHE A 66 -5.33 4.60 6.61
N THR A 67 -6.36 5.13 7.25
CA THR A 67 -6.67 6.57 7.20
C THR A 67 -5.78 7.33 8.20
N PRO A 68 -5.77 8.67 8.20
CA PRO A 68 -5.10 9.44 9.24
C PRO A 68 -5.57 9.14 10.67
N ALA A 69 -6.78 8.59 10.83
CA ALA A 69 -7.41 8.36 12.13
C ALA A 69 -7.35 6.90 12.62
N ARG A 70 -7.43 5.92 11.70
CA ARG A 70 -7.52 4.49 12.04
C ARG A 70 -7.15 3.58 10.87
N GLU A 71 -6.89 2.32 11.19
CA GLU A 71 -6.84 1.23 10.22
C GLU A 71 -8.24 0.89 9.69
N LEU A 72 -8.31 0.53 8.41
CA LEU A 72 -9.49 -0.01 7.74
C LEU A 72 -9.25 -1.48 7.40
N PRO A 73 -10.27 -2.35 7.55
CA PRO A 73 -10.14 -3.74 7.15
C PRO A 73 -10.05 -3.90 5.63
N PHE A 74 -10.61 -2.95 4.87
CA PHE A 74 -10.63 -2.94 3.42
C PHE A 74 -10.97 -1.56 2.86
N ALA A 75 -10.47 -1.25 1.65
CA ALA A 75 -10.91 -0.12 0.84
C ALA A 75 -10.57 -0.36 -0.65
N GLY A 76 -11.45 0.09 -1.55
CA GLY A 76 -11.35 -0.20 -3.00
C GLY A 76 -10.14 0.43 -3.68
N HIS A 77 -10.08 1.77 -3.76
CA HIS A 77 -8.98 2.45 -4.44
C HIS A 77 -7.60 2.16 -3.82
N PRO A 78 -7.45 2.02 -2.48
CA PRO A 78 -6.18 1.64 -1.89
C PRO A 78 -5.71 0.25 -2.32
N THR A 79 -6.64 -0.68 -2.54
CA THR A 79 -6.33 -2.02 -3.05
C THR A 79 -5.76 -1.95 -4.47
N LEU A 80 -6.41 -1.20 -5.36
CA LEU A 80 -5.97 -1.03 -6.76
C LEU A 80 -4.62 -0.31 -6.85
N GLY A 81 -4.47 0.80 -6.12
CA GLY A 81 -3.21 1.56 -6.10
C GLY A 81 -2.06 0.77 -5.49
N SER A 82 -2.31 -0.02 -4.45
CA SER A 82 -1.28 -0.89 -3.86
C SER A 82 -0.84 -2.00 -4.80
N CYS A 83 -1.77 -2.62 -5.51
CA CYS A 83 -1.46 -3.63 -6.54
C CYS A 83 -0.57 -3.03 -7.63
N ARG A 84 -0.96 -1.87 -8.17
CA ARG A 84 -0.17 -1.19 -9.21
C ARG A 84 1.22 -0.81 -8.70
N ALA A 85 1.31 -0.23 -7.50
CA ALA A 85 2.59 0.14 -6.91
C ALA A 85 3.49 -1.09 -6.67
N TRP A 86 2.92 -2.22 -6.25
CA TRP A 86 3.67 -3.48 -6.05
C TRP A 86 4.22 -4.02 -7.38
N LEU A 87 3.41 -4.05 -8.44
CA LEU A 87 3.86 -4.44 -9.78
C LEU A 87 4.98 -3.52 -10.30
N ASP A 88 4.81 -2.20 -10.19
CA ASP A 88 5.82 -1.21 -10.62
C ASP A 88 7.10 -1.26 -9.75
N ALA A 89 7.04 -1.88 -8.58
CA ALA A 89 8.20 -2.16 -7.73
C ALA A 89 8.90 -3.49 -8.08
N GLY A 90 8.43 -4.21 -9.10
CA GLY A 90 8.99 -5.48 -9.54
C GLY A 90 8.30 -6.71 -8.94
N GLY A 91 7.17 -6.52 -8.26
CA GLY A 91 6.30 -7.60 -7.82
C GLY A 91 5.90 -8.50 -8.99
N GLN A 92 6.04 -9.81 -8.81
CA GLN A 92 5.66 -10.81 -9.80
C GLN A 92 4.48 -11.59 -9.25
N PRO A 93 3.30 -11.52 -9.89
CA PRO A 93 2.18 -12.37 -9.51
C PRO A 93 2.64 -13.82 -9.47
N ARG A 94 2.21 -14.55 -8.45
CA ARG A 94 2.31 -16.01 -8.47
C ARG A 94 1.60 -16.49 -9.74
N ALA A 95 2.25 -17.38 -10.49
CA ALA A 95 1.55 -18.09 -11.54
C ALA A 95 0.36 -18.78 -10.90
N GLY A 96 -0.86 -18.46 -11.35
CA GLY A 96 -2.02 -19.21 -10.94
C GLY A 96 -1.82 -20.67 -11.33
N ASP A 97 -2.28 -21.59 -10.48
CA ASP A 97 -2.59 -22.93 -10.96
C ASP A 97 -3.73 -22.76 -11.98
N GLU A 98 -3.42 -22.79 -13.29
CA GLU A 98 -4.43 -22.94 -14.35
C GLU A 98 -5.20 -24.26 -14.20
#